data_AF-A0AAF0TB27-F1
#
_entry.id   AF-A0AAF0TB27-F1
#
_cell.length_a   1.000
_cell.length_b   1.000
_cell.length_c   1.000
_cell.angle_alpha   90.00
_cell.angle_beta   90.00
_cell.angle_gamma   90.00
#
_symmetry.space_group_name_H-M   'P 1'
#
loop_
_entity.id
_entity.type
_entity.pdbx_description
1 polymer ?
#
loop_
_entity_poly.entity_id
_entity_poly.type
_entity_poly.pdbx_seq_one_letter_code
_entity_poly.pdbx_strand_id
1 'polypeptide(L)'
;MFWKDNWHEKGNLEELFPDVYNLVTFQQGFIADLWTLQGWNFNFRRHLNDWEVQRVADFLNTVEPFNGLQTGKDVLWWTGNNRGVFKVSRANKLMDQTNQQIKNWPWKQIWKSRIPYKVSCFVWLLAKEAALTQDNVMKRGITLCSRCFLCGETLENVNHLFLHCKYTQQLWRIFLSHKGISWTMPGKVSEALKSWEEAGVLAKDRGRWRLIPASIWWAIWKERNSRCFESIENSVQNCTIL
;
A
#
# COMPACT_ATOMS: atom_id res chain seq x y z
N MET A 1 8.23 -29.48 -4.39
CA MET A 1 9.48 -30.01 -4.98
C MET A 1 10.50 -30.10 -3.86
N PHE A 2 11.15 -31.25 -3.65
CA PHE A 2 11.96 -31.52 -2.46
C PHE A 2 12.94 -30.38 -2.13
N TRP A 3 13.73 -29.90 -3.09
CA TRP A 3 14.76 -28.88 -2.84
C TRP A 3 14.21 -27.46 -2.64
N LYS A 4 13.03 -27.17 -3.21
CA LYS A 4 12.43 -25.83 -3.23
C LYS A 4 11.36 -25.62 -2.16
N ASP A 5 10.88 -26.70 -1.56
CA ASP A 5 9.95 -26.63 -0.44
C ASP A 5 10.69 -26.22 0.84
N ASN A 6 10.00 -25.57 1.78
CA ASN A 6 10.61 -25.12 3.03
C ASN A 6 10.63 -26.27 4.05
N TRP A 7 11.83 -26.83 4.28
CA TRP A 7 12.07 -27.90 5.26
C TRP A 7 12.49 -27.38 6.63
N HIS A 8 12.96 -26.14 6.69
CA HIS A 8 13.48 -25.52 7.90
C HIS A 8 12.95 -24.09 8.03
N GLU A 9 12.91 -23.54 9.25
CA GLU A 9 12.44 -22.16 9.51
C GLU A 9 13.25 -21.10 8.73
N LYS A 10 14.47 -21.46 8.32
CA LYS A 10 15.41 -20.59 7.61
C LYS A 10 15.26 -20.61 6.08
N GLY A 11 14.39 -21.47 5.52
CA GLY A 11 14.12 -21.52 4.09
C GLY A 11 14.12 -22.93 3.49
N ASN A 12 14.32 -22.98 2.19
CA ASN A 12 14.37 -24.22 1.41
C ASN A 12 15.78 -24.86 1.44
N LEU A 13 15.88 -26.13 1.03
CA LEU A 13 17.14 -26.88 1.11
C LEU A 13 18.17 -26.43 0.05
N GLU A 14 17.71 -25.91 -1.09
CA GLU A 14 18.57 -25.35 -2.15
C GLU A 14 19.39 -24.16 -1.63
N GLU A 15 18.77 -23.26 -0.86
CA GLU A 15 19.43 -22.09 -0.28
C GLU A 15 20.29 -22.44 0.95
N LEU A 16 19.86 -23.40 1.77
CA LEU A 16 20.57 -23.78 3.00
C LEU A 16 21.80 -24.66 2.71
N PHE A 17 21.72 -25.52 1.69
CA PHE A 17 22.76 -26.49 1.33
C PHE A 17 23.08 -26.47 -0.17
N PRO A 18 23.53 -25.32 -0.74
CA PRO A 18 23.80 -25.18 -2.16
C PRO A 18 24.92 -26.11 -2.66
N ASP A 19 25.90 -26.41 -1.81
CA ASP A 19 26.94 -27.40 -2.03
C ASP A 19 26.36 -28.81 -2.19
N VAL A 20 25.50 -29.25 -1.26
CA VAL A 20 24.84 -30.57 -1.34
C VAL A 20 23.91 -30.65 -2.56
N TYR A 21 23.16 -29.57 -2.83
CA TYR A 21 22.29 -29.47 -4.01
C TYR A 21 23.05 -29.62 -5.33
N ASN A 22 24.26 -29.06 -5.42
CA ASN A 22 25.11 -29.21 -6.61
C ASN A 22 25.72 -30.61 -6.74
N LEU A 23 25.90 -31.33 -5.64
CA LEU A 23 26.44 -32.69 -5.62
C LEU A 23 25.42 -33.76 -6.02
N VAL A 24 24.13 -33.53 -5.78
CA VAL A 24 23.10 -34.52 -6.11
C VAL A 24 22.85 -34.59 -7.62
N THR A 25 22.61 -35.80 -8.10
CA THR A 25 22.23 -36.09 -9.49
C THR A 25 20.85 -35.55 -9.83
N PHE A 26 19.90 -35.66 -8.88
CA PHE A 26 18.50 -35.32 -9.10
C PHE A 26 18.06 -34.07 -8.32
N GLN A 27 18.11 -32.93 -8.99
CA GLN A 27 17.82 -31.60 -8.41
C GLN A 27 16.35 -31.19 -8.50
N GLN A 28 15.58 -31.74 -9.44
CA GLN A 28 14.17 -31.36 -9.65
C GLN A 28 13.17 -32.41 -9.14
N GLY A 29 13.55 -33.20 -8.14
CA GLY A 29 12.73 -34.29 -7.63
C GLY A 29 11.61 -33.88 -6.67
N PHE A 30 10.57 -34.72 -6.64
CA PHE A 30 9.56 -34.70 -5.58
C PHE A 30 10.01 -35.60 -4.42
N ILE A 31 9.38 -35.42 -3.25
CA ILE A 31 9.64 -36.26 -2.06
C ILE A 31 9.41 -37.74 -2.38
N ALA A 32 8.37 -38.05 -3.16
CA ALA A 32 8.04 -39.41 -3.57
C ALA A 32 9.13 -40.09 -4.42
N ASP A 33 9.95 -39.31 -5.12
CA ASP A 33 11.05 -39.85 -5.93
C ASP A 33 12.29 -40.16 -5.08
N LEU A 34 12.45 -39.47 -3.95
CA LEU A 34 13.64 -39.52 -3.09
C LEU A 34 13.43 -40.35 -1.83
N TRP A 35 12.18 -40.67 -1.48
CA TRP A 35 11.84 -41.43 -0.27
C TRP A 35 11.45 -42.87 -0.61
N THR A 36 12.19 -43.83 -0.04
CA THR A 36 11.98 -45.27 -0.24
C THR A 36 11.56 -45.96 1.07
N LEU A 37 11.21 -47.25 1.01
CA LEU A 37 10.95 -48.06 2.21
C LEU A 37 12.16 -48.15 3.17
N GLN A 38 13.37 -47.85 2.67
CA GLN A 38 14.62 -47.86 3.43
C GLN A 38 15.05 -46.45 3.87
N GLY A 39 14.21 -45.44 3.62
CA GLY A 39 14.48 -44.03 3.93
C GLY A 39 14.89 -43.21 2.71
N TRP A 40 15.59 -42.09 2.96
CA TRP A 40 16.06 -41.18 1.93
C TRP A 40 17.09 -41.83 1.00
N ASN A 41 16.88 -41.69 -0.31
CA ASN A 41 17.79 -42.16 -1.36
C ASN A 41 18.37 -40.97 -2.13
N PHE A 42 19.57 -40.54 -1.74
CA PHE A 42 20.31 -39.47 -2.41
C PHE A 42 21.48 -40.04 -3.22
N ASN A 43 21.45 -39.82 -4.53
CA ASN A 43 22.54 -40.20 -5.43
C ASN A 43 23.45 -39.00 -5.70
N PHE A 44 24.69 -39.07 -5.23
CA PHE A 44 25.71 -38.07 -5.49
C PHE A 44 26.43 -38.35 -6.82
N ARG A 45 26.80 -37.30 -7.55
CA ARG A 45 27.51 -37.39 -8.84
C ARG A 45 28.95 -37.91 -8.71
N ARG A 46 29.50 -37.88 -7.50
CA ARG A 46 30.85 -38.35 -7.14
C ARG A 46 30.91 -38.73 -5.66
N HIS A 47 32.01 -39.36 -5.25
CA HIS A 47 32.31 -39.56 -3.83
C HIS A 47 32.45 -38.21 -3.11
N LEU A 48 32.06 -38.21 -1.84
CA LEU A 48 32.19 -37.06 -0.95
C LEU A 48 33.66 -36.84 -0.60
N ASN A 49 34.09 -35.59 -0.60
CA ASN A 49 35.38 -35.23 -0.01
C ASN A 49 35.23 -35.05 1.50
N ASP A 50 36.33 -35.18 2.25
CA ASP A 50 36.32 -35.10 3.73
C ASP A 50 35.66 -33.81 4.25
N TRP A 51 35.86 -32.68 3.57
CA TRP A 51 35.28 -31.39 3.95
C TRP A 51 33.77 -31.26 3.67
N GLU A 52 33.19 -32.13 2.83
CA GLU A 52 31.76 -32.14 2.48
C GLU A 52 30.95 -33.03 3.42
N VAL A 53 31.60 -34.00 4.08
CA VAL A 53 30.96 -34.99 4.94
C VAL A 53 30.11 -34.33 6.02
N GLN A 54 30.64 -33.32 6.71
CA GLN A 54 29.91 -32.63 7.77
C GLN A 54 28.67 -31.89 7.23
N ARG A 55 28.78 -31.23 6.08
CA ARG A 55 27.66 -30.51 5.44
C ARG A 55 26.55 -31.46 5.01
N VAL A 56 26.92 -32.64 4.49
CA VAL A 56 25.95 -33.69 4.14
C VAL A 56 25.30 -34.25 5.40
N ALA A 57 26.05 -34.44 6.49
CA ALA A 57 25.48 -34.89 7.76
C ALA A 57 24.45 -33.87 8.32
N ASP A 58 24.77 -32.58 8.30
CA ASP A 58 23.86 -31.51 8.73
C ASP A 58 22.59 -31.45 7.86
N PHE A 59 22.74 -31.66 6.55
CA PHE A 59 21.63 -31.80 5.62
C PHE A 59 20.74 -33.00 5.98
N LEU A 60 21.33 -34.18 6.21
CA LEU A 60 20.58 -35.39 6.58
C LEU A 60 19.84 -35.20 7.91
N ASN A 61 20.45 -34.57 8.91
CA ASN A 61 19.79 -34.23 10.17
C ASN A 61 18.60 -33.26 9.98
N THR A 62 18.66 -32.40 8.97
CA THR A 62 17.54 -31.48 8.66
C THR A 62 16.33 -32.23 8.10
N VAL A 63 16.55 -33.32 7.37
CA VAL A 63 15.48 -34.11 6.73
C VAL A 63 15.10 -35.37 7.50
N GLU A 64 15.86 -35.75 8.53
CA GLU A 64 15.62 -36.89 9.43
C GLU A 64 14.22 -36.87 10.09
N PRO A 65 13.67 -35.71 10.54
CA PRO A 65 12.34 -35.69 11.18
C PRO A 65 11.18 -36.10 10.26
N PHE A 66 11.43 -36.29 8.96
CA PHE A 66 10.42 -36.73 8.01
C PHE A 66 10.08 -38.21 8.20
N ASN A 67 8.87 -38.47 8.68
CA ASN A 67 8.40 -39.83 9.01
C ASN A 67 7.74 -40.57 7.83
N GLY A 68 7.98 -40.12 6.59
CA GLY A 68 7.50 -40.77 5.38
C GLY A 68 6.21 -40.20 4.79
N LEU A 69 5.81 -40.79 3.66
CA LEU A 69 4.63 -40.40 2.88
C LEU A 69 3.35 -40.93 3.53
N GLN A 70 2.34 -40.08 3.64
CA GLN A 70 1.00 -40.51 4.03
C GLN A 70 0.22 -40.98 2.80
N THR A 71 -0.56 -42.04 2.93
CA THR A 71 -1.46 -42.49 1.86
C THR A 71 -2.65 -41.53 1.76
N GLY A 72 -2.75 -40.79 0.65
CA GLY A 72 -3.81 -39.81 0.45
C GLY A 72 -3.63 -39.03 -0.84
N LYS A 73 -4.59 -38.13 -1.14
CA LYS A 73 -4.44 -37.14 -2.20
C LYS A 73 -3.64 -35.95 -1.65
N ASP A 74 -2.73 -35.42 -2.45
CA ASP A 74 -2.03 -34.18 -2.13
C ASP A 74 -3.01 -33.05 -1.83
N VAL A 75 -2.72 -32.29 -0.79
CA VAL A 75 -3.50 -31.13 -0.36
C VAL A 75 -2.63 -29.89 -0.35
N LEU A 76 -3.19 -28.75 -0.80
CA LEU A 76 -2.52 -27.47 -0.68
C LEU A 76 -2.39 -27.08 0.80
N TRP A 77 -1.15 -26.93 1.27
CA TRP A 77 -0.84 -26.54 2.63
C TRP A 77 -0.44 -25.08 2.70
N TRP A 78 -1.27 -24.26 3.36
CA TRP A 78 -0.98 -22.84 3.54
C TRP A 78 -0.12 -22.58 4.77
N THR A 79 1.08 -22.02 4.55
CA THR A 79 2.07 -21.70 5.60
C THR A 79 1.68 -20.54 6.52
N GLY A 80 0.60 -19.81 6.22
CA GLY A 80 0.14 -18.69 7.06
C GLY A 80 -0.51 -19.09 8.40
N ASN A 81 -0.69 -20.39 8.66
CA ASN A 81 -1.04 -20.92 9.97
C ASN A 81 -0.60 -22.38 10.17
N ASN A 82 -0.57 -22.82 11.43
CA ASN A 82 -0.15 -24.17 11.83
C ASN A 82 -1.15 -25.28 11.45
N ARG A 83 -2.24 -24.96 10.74
CA ARG A 83 -3.28 -25.92 10.33
C ARG A 83 -3.29 -26.13 8.82
N GLY A 84 -2.45 -25.44 8.06
CA GLY A 84 -2.39 -25.58 6.60
C GLY A 84 -3.61 -25.04 5.84
N VAL A 85 -4.62 -24.50 6.53
CA VAL A 85 -5.87 -24.08 5.90
C VAL A 85 -5.79 -22.60 5.53
N PHE A 86 -5.90 -22.30 4.24
CA PHE A 86 -5.94 -20.93 3.77
C PHE A 86 -7.12 -20.15 4.39
N LYS A 87 -6.83 -18.97 4.94
CA LYS A 87 -7.85 -18.05 5.44
C LYS A 87 -7.55 -16.63 4.97
N VAL A 88 -8.50 -16.05 4.23
CA VAL A 88 -8.41 -14.67 3.70
C VAL A 88 -8.08 -13.66 4.80
N SER A 89 -8.74 -13.76 5.97
CA SER A 89 -8.50 -12.85 7.10
C SER A 89 -7.06 -12.88 7.62
N ARG A 90 -6.41 -14.03 7.59
CA ARG A 90 -5.03 -14.22 8.04
C ARG A 90 -4.04 -13.84 6.93
N ALA A 91 -4.35 -14.14 5.67
CA ALA A 91 -3.58 -13.67 4.51
C ALA A 91 -3.53 -12.14 4.45
N ASN A 92 -4.68 -11.47 4.63
CA ASN A 92 -4.73 -10.00 4.72
C ASN A 92 -3.86 -9.46 5.87
N LYS A 93 -3.93 -10.06 7.06
CA LYS A 93 -3.08 -9.65 8.18
C LYS A 93 -1.58 -9.80 7.89
N LEU A 94 -1.17 -10.87 7.21
CA LEU A 94 0.23 -11.07 6.81
C LEU A 94 0.66 -10.01 5.78
N MET A 95 -0.18 -9.72 4.78
CA MET A 95 0.08 -8.64 3.82
C MET A 95 0.13 -7.27 4.49
N ASP A 96 -0.73 -7.01 5.48
CA ASP A 96 -0.75 -5.77 6.25
C ASP A 96 0.52 -5.59 7.12
N GLN A 97 1.11 -6.69 7.61
CA GLN A 97 2.37 -6.66 8.36
C GLN A 97 3.56 -6.26 7.49
N THR A 98 3.54 -6.60 6.20
CA THR A 98 4.55 -6.17 5.23
C THR A 98 4.30 -4.72 4.77
N ASN A 99 3.03 -4.30 4.72
CA ASN A 99 2.60 -2.96 4.32
C ASN A 99 2.69 -1.90 5.44
N GLN A 100 3.68 -1.98 6.35
CA GLN A 100 3.83 -1.01 7.45
C GLN A 100 3.91 0.45 7.00
N GLN A 101 4.30 0.72 5.74
CA GLN A 101 4.27 2.06 5.15
C GLN A 101 2.86 2.68 5.05
N ILE A 102 1.78 1.89 5.07
CA ILE A 102 0.39 2.37 4.89
C ILE A 102 -0.27 2.78 6.22
N LYS A 103 0.36 2.54 7.39
CA LYS A 103 -0.25 2.86 8.71
C LYS A 103 -0.72 4.31 8.84
N ASN A 104 -0.11 5.24 8.10
CA ASN A 104 -0.40 6.67 8.15
C ASN A 104 -1.32 7.19 7.03
N TRP A 105 -1.95 6.32 6.24
CA TRP A 105 -2.82 6.76 5.14
C TRP A 105 -4.19 7.26 5.65
N PRO A 106 -4.70 8.42 5.20
CA PRO A 106 -5.91 9.06 5.73
C PRO A 106 -7.23 8.43 5.22
N TRP A 107 -7.33 7.10 5.22
CA TRP A 107 -8.47 6.36 4.66
C TRP A 107 -9.82 6.71 5.28
N LYS A 108 -9.85 7.10 6.56
CA LYS A 108 -11.10 7.45 7.27
C LYS A 108 -11.75 8.71 6.68
N GLN A 109 -10.95 9.72 6.34
CA GLN A 109 -11.45 10.95 5.72
C GLN A 109 -11.91 10.74 4.27
N ILE A 110 -11.34 9.74 3.60
CA ILE A 110 -11.68 9.43 2.21
C ILE A 110 -12.96 8.58 2.14
N TRP A 111 -13.01 7.49 2.92
CA TRP A 111 -14.01 6.42 2.75
C TRP A 111 -15.04 6.31 3.89
N LYS A 112 -14.79 6.88 5.09
CA LYS A 112 -15.77 6.90 6.20
C LYS A 112 -16.57 8.20 6.29
N SER A 113 -16.38 9.11 5.35
CA SER A 113 -17.11 10.38 5.27
C SER A 113 -18.46 10.16 4.60
N ARG A 114 -19.52 10.80 5.11
CA ARG A 114 -20.86 10.75 4.51
C ARG A 114 -20.95 11.72 3.32
N ILE A 115 -20.15 11.47 2.28
CA ILE A 115 -20.09 12.27 1.04
C ILE A 115 -20.46 11.40 -0.17
N PRO A 116 -20.93 12.00 -1.28
CA PRO A 116 -21.14 11.26 -2.52
C PRO A 116 -19.84 10.57 -2.98
N TYR A 117 -19.95 9.34 -3.49
CA TYR A 117 -18.79 8.52 -3.88
C TYR A 117 -17.86 9.22 -4.87
N LYS A 118 -18.41 10.01 -5.81
CA LYS A 118 -17.62 10.83 -6.74
C LYS A 118 -16.65 11.79 -6.03
N VAL A 119 -17.07 12.36 -4.89
CA VAL A 119 -16.26 13.27 -4.08
C VAL A 119 -15.22 12.48 -3.28
N SER A 120 -15.57 11.30 -2.75
CA SER A 120 -14.57 10.40 -2.13
C SER A 120 -13.46 10.00 -3.10
N CYS A 121 -13.80 9.60 -4.33
CA CYS A 121 -12.82 9.30 -5.38
C CYS A 121 -11.94 10.51 -5.70
N PHE A 122 -12.55 11.69 -5.78
CA PHE A 122 -11.81 12.93 -5.98
C PHE A 122 -10.83 13.22 -4.83
N VAL A 123 -11.27 13.16 -3.57
CA VAL A 123 -10.39 13.35 -2.39
C VAL A 123 -9.27 12.31 -2.36
N TRP A 124 -9.55 11.07 -2.77
CA TRP A 124 -8.52 10.04 -2.93
C TRP A 124 -7.47 10.43 -3.97
N LEU A 125 -7.88 10.97 -5.12
CA LEU A 125 -6.96 11.50 -6.14
C LEU A 125 -6.14 12.66 -5.61
N LEU A 126 -6.72 13.56 -4.80
CA LEU A 126 -5.97 14.64 -4.15
C LEU A 126 -4.91 14.09 -3.19
N ALA A 127 -5.28 13.14 -2.34
CA ALA A 127 -4.35 12.52 -1.39
C ALA A 127 -3.20 11.76 -2.10
N LYS A 128 -3.44 11.29 -3.33
CA LYS A 128 -2.44 10.65 -4.21
C LYS A 128 -1.71 11.64 -5.12
N GLU A 129 -1.98 12.94 -5.00
CA GLU A 129 -1.43 13.99 -5.87
C GLU A 129 -1.64 13.71 -7.37
N ALA A 130 -2.77 13.09 -7.72
CA ALA A 130 -3.07 12.57 -9.06
C ALA A 130 -4.24 13.26 -9.77
N ALA A 131 -4.83 14.31 -9.17
CA ALA A 131 -5.87 15.10 -9.81
C ALA A 131 -5.35 15.82 -11.07
N LEU A 132 -6.26 16.21 -11.97
CA LEU A 132 -5.94 16.82 -13.27
C LEU A 132 -5.53 18.31 -13.14
N THR A 133 -4.60 18.60 -12.25
CA THR A 133 -3.87 19.88 -12.20
C THR A 133 -2.90 19.98 -13.37
N GLN A 134 -2.53 21.21 -13.75
CA GLN A 134 -1.66 21.45 -14.89
C GLN A 134 -0.32 20.70 -14.79
N ASP A 135 0.30 20.61 -13.61
CA ASP A 135 1.53 19.82 -13.43
C ASP A 135 1.35 18.34 -13.79
N ASN A 136 0.22 17.74 -13.41
CA ASN A 136 -0.09 16.34 -13.72
C ASN A 136 -0.45 16.13 -15.18
N VAL A 137 -1.02 17.13 -15.84
CA VAL A 137 -1.24 17.14 -17.29
C VAL A 137 0.11 17.21 -18.03
N MET A 138 1.03 18.06 -17.57
CA MET A 138 2.39 18.16 -18.12
C MET A 138 3.19 16.86 -17.96
N LYS A 139 3.07 16.18 -16.81
CA LYS A 139 3.68 14.85 -16.59
C LYS A 139 3.20 13.79 -17.59
N ARG A 140 2.07 14.02 -18.28
CA ARG A 140 1.52 13.13 -19.32
C ARG A 140 1.94 13.53 -20.73
N GLY A 141 2.89 14.46 -20.88
CA GLY A 141 3.45 14.87 -22.17
C GLY A 141 2.73 16.02 -22.86
N ILE A 142 1.80 16.71 -22.18
CA ILE A 142 1.11 17.88 -22.73
C ILE A 142 1.86 19.16 -22.35
N THR A 143 2.36 19.90 -23.34
CA THR A 143 3.05 21.17 -23.14
C THR A 143 2.05 22.30 -22.90
N LEU A 144 2.17 23.00 -21.78
CA LEU A 144 1.33 24.14 -21.40
C LEU A 144 2.11 25.13 -20.52
N CYS A 145 1.67 26.39 -20.49
CA CYS A 145 2.16 27.36 -19.52
C CYS A 145 1.40 27.16 -18.20
N SER A 146 2.08 26.63 -17.17
CA SER A 146 1.42 26.37 -15.89
C SER A 146 1.32 27.65 -15.07
N ARG A 147 0.09 28.05 -14.75
CA ARG A 147 -0.27 29.07 -13.78
C ARG A 147 -1.61 28.69 -13.16
N CYS A 148 -1.68 28.74 -11.84
CA CYS A 148 -2.90 28.43 -11.09
C CYS A 148 -4.08 29.27 -11.57
N PHE A 149 -5.15 28.61 -12.01
CA PHE A 149 -6.36 29.30 -12.50
C PHE A 149 -7.08 30.12 -11.42
N LEU A 150 -6.76 29.93 -10.14
CA LEU A 150 -7.37 30.68 -9.05
C LEU A 150 -6.59 31.95 -8.68
N CYS A 151 -5.26 31.88 -8.55
CA CYS A 151 -4.45 33.04 -8.15
C CYS A 151 -3.66 33.69 -9.30
N GLY A 152 -3.40 32.99 -10.40
CA GLY A 152 -2.61 33.49 -11.53
C GLY A 152 -1.11 33.72 -11.27
N GLU A 153 -0.63 33.48 -10.05
CA GLU A 153 0.71 33.87 -9.60
C GLU A 153 1.74 32.73 -9.60
N THR A 154 1.32 31.51 -9.29
CA THR A 154 2.22 30.37 -9.04
C THR A 154 1.83 29.18 -9.90
N LEU A 155 2.77 28.26 -10.12
CA LEU A 155 2.53 27.01 -10.85
C LEU A 155 1.38 26.23 -10.19
N GLU A 156 0.48 25.68 -11.01
CA GLU A 156 -0.62 24.87 -10.49
C GLU A 156 -0.14 23.44 -10.21
N ASN A 157 -0.19 23.04 -8.95
CA ASN A 157 -0.10 21.65 -8.52
C ASN A 157 -1.16 21.39 -7.44
N VAL A 158 -1.36 20.13 -7.06
CA VAL A 158 -2.39 19.73 -6.09
C VAL A 158 -2.26 20.47 -4.76
N ASN A 159 -1.07 20.47 -4.14
CA ASN A 159 -0.89 21.08 -2.81
C ASN A 159 -1.02 22.60 -2.86
N HIS A 160 -0.52 23.24 -3.91
CA HIS A 160 -0.77 24.65 -4.13
C HIS A 160 -2.28 24.91 -4.27
N LEU A 161 -2.95 24.28 -5.23
CA LEU A 161 -4.35 24.55 -5.55
C LEU A 161 -5.27 24.33 -4.34
N PHE A 162 -5.07 23.25 -3.58
CA PHE A 162 -5.99 22.83 -2.52
C PHE A 162 -5.58 23.24 -1.09
N LEU A 163 -4.36 23.75 -0.88
CA LEU A 163 -3.89 24.16 0.46
C LEU A 163 -3.30 25.57 0.48
N HIS A 164 -2.44 25.91 -0.48
CA HIS A 164 -1.59 27.10 -0.38
C HIS A 164 -1.95 28.25 -1.30
N CYS A 165 -2.87 28.05 -2.24
CA CYS A 165 -3.38 29.10 -3.12
C CYS A 165 -4.05 30.18 -2.27
N LYS A 166 -3.78 31.46 -2.57
CA LYS A 166 -4.35 32.59 -1.84
C LYS A 166 -5.89 32.54 -1.79
N TYR A 167 -6.52 32.11 -2.87
CA TYR A 167 -7.97 31.91 -2.94
C TYR A 167 -8.43 30.82 -1.95
N THR A 168 -7.77 29.66 -1.98
CA THR A 168 -8.04 28.52 -1.11
C THR A 168 -7.80 28.84 0.37
N GLN A 169 -6.71 29.53 0.68
CA GLN A 169 -6.42 29.98 2.04
C GLN A 169 -7.50 30.90 2.59
N GLN A 170 -8.08 31.78 1.75
CA GLN A 170 -9.20 32.63 2.16
C GLN A 170 -10.44 31.82 2.52
N LEU A 171 -10.80 30.81 1.72
CA LEU A 171 -11.93 29.91 2.02
C LEU A 171 -11.72 29.17 3.35
N TRP A 172 -10.52 28.61 3.56
CA TRP A 172 -10.18 27.97 4.83
C TRP A 172 -10.24 28.96 5.99
N ARG A 173 -9.71 30.18 5.84
CA ARG A 173 -9.75 31.22 6.88
C ARG A 173 -11.17 31.61 7.27
N ILE A 174 -12.09 31.75 6.31
CA ILE A 174 -13.50 32.05 6.58
C ILE A 174 -14.13 30.94 7.42
N PHE A 175 -13.91 29.67 7.05
CA PHE A 175 -14.43 28.54 7.80
C PHE A 175 -13.83 28.47 9.21
N LEU A 176 -12.50 28.57 9.31
CA LEU A 176 -11.76 28.43 10.56
C LEU A 176 -12.09 29.57 11.54
N SER A 177 -12.18 30.82 11.06
CA SER A 177 -12.55 31.96 11.89
C SER A 177 -13.98 31.84 12.41
N HIS A 178 -14.92 31.41 11.58
CA HIS A 178 -16.30 31.17 11.98
C HIS A 178 -16.42 30.08 13.05
N LYS A 179 -15.49 29.11 13.09
CA LYS A 179 -15.45 28.06 14.11
C LYS A 179 -14.49 28.35 15.28
N GLY A 180 -13.78 29.48 15.26
CA GLY A 180 -12.77 29.81 16.28
C GLY A 180 -11.59 28.84 16.33
N ILE A 181 -11.24 28.21 15.20
CA ILE A 181 -10.19 27.20 15.12
C ILE A 181 -8.90 27.85 14.62
N SER A 182 -7.81 27.72 15.38
CA SER A 182 -6.46 28.01 14.90
C SER A 182 -5.90 26.78 14.20
N TRP A 183 -5.52 26.91 12.93
CA TRP A 183 -5.04 25.80 12.12
C TRP A 183 -3.87 26.20 11.22
N THR A 184 -2.81 25.40 11.27
CA THR A 184 -1.67 25.51 10.37
C THR A 184 -1.82 24.46 9.26
N MET A 185 -1.90 24.91 8.02
CA MET A 185 -2.09 24.01 6.88
C MET A 185 -0.81 23.22 6.59
N PRO A 186 -0.85 21.87 6.55
CA PRO A 186 0.31 21.06 6.17
C PRO A 186 0.74 21.25 4.71
N GLY A 187 1.91 20.71 4.35
CA GLY A 187 2.46 20.83 3.00
C GLY A 187 1.79 19.91 1.96
N LYS A 188 1.13 18.84 2.41
CA LYS A 188 0.48 17.86 1.53
C LYS A 188 -0.98 17.63 1.90
N VAL A 189 -1.79 17.31 0.89
CA VAL A 189 -3.22 16.99 1.11
C VAL A 189 -3.40 15.77 2.00
N SER A 190 -2.57 14.75 1.83
CA SER A 190 -2.60 13.53 2.66
C SER A 190 -2.31 13.83 4.14
N GLU A 191 -1.36 14.72 4.41
CA GLU A 191 -1.03 15.21 5.75
C GLU A 191 -2.16 16.07 6.33
N ALA A 192 -2.76 16.95 5.52
CA ALA A 192 -3.91 17.75 5.91
C ALA A 192 -5.12 16.88 6.32
N LEU A 193 -5.44 15.84 5.55
CA LEU A 193 -6.50 14.90 5.92
C LEU A 193 -6.16 14.15 7.22
N LYS A 194 -4.90 13.75 7.38
CA LYS A 194 -4.45 13.03 8.58
C LYS A 194 -4.59 13.91 9.82
N SER A 195 -3.98 15.10 9.82
CA SER A 195 -4.05 16.01 10.96
C SER A 195 -5.49 16.42 11.24
N TRP A 196 -6.31 16.62 10.20
CA TRP A 196 -7.74 16.91 10.37
C TRP A 196 -8.48 15.77 11.07
N GLU A 197 -8.23 14.51 10.71
CA GLU A 197 -8.84 13.35 11.39
C GLU A 197 -8.42 13.24 12.86
N GLU A 198 -7.18 13.59 13.18
CA GLU A 198 -6.63 13.61 14.54
C GLU A 198 -7.27 14.72 15.39
N ALA A 199 -7.37 15.94 14.85
CA ALA A 199 -8.06 17.06 15.50
C ALA A 199 -9.55 16.77 15.73
N GLY A 200 -10.17 16.01 14.82
CA GLY A 200 -11.57 15.61 14.91
C GLY A 200 -11.92 14.69 16.08
N VAL A 201 -10.93 14.19 16.84
CA VAL A 201 -11.17 13.45 18.09
C VAL A 201 -11.87 14.34 19.13
N LEU A 202 -11.63 15.64 19.10
CA LEU A 202 -12.24 16.62 20.01
C LEU A 202 -13.60 17.14 19.52
N ALA A 203 -14.02 16.76 18.30
CA ALA A 203 -15.25 17.26 17.71
C ALA A 203 -16.50 16.56 18.28
N LYS A 204 -17.51 17.35 18.65
CA LYS A 204 -18.83 16.84 19.11
C LYS A 204 -19.50 15.95 18.04
N ASP A 205 -19.35 16.30 16.76
CA ASP A 205 -19.84 15.51 15.63
C ASP A 205 -18.69 15.22 14.66
N ARG A 206 -18.09 14.04 14.82
CA ARG A 206 -17.00 13.57 13.97
C ARG A 206 -17.45 13.29 12.53
N GLY A 207 -18.74 13.02 12.31
CA GLY A 207 -19.30 12.80 10.98
C GLY A 207 -19.27 14.09 10.16
N ARG A 208 -19.82 15.18 10.71
CA ARG A 208 -19.76 16.52 10.09
C ARG A 208 -18.35 17.04 9.95
N TRP A 209 -17.50 16.79 10.95
CA TRP A 209 -16.09 17.21 10.91
C TRP A 209 -15.36 16.67 9.67
N ARG A 210 -15.59 15.40 9.32
CA ARG A 210 -14.98 14.75 8.14
C ARG A 210 -15.46 15.30 6.80
N LEU A 211 -16.60 15.99 6.75
CA LEU A 211 -17.13 16.54 5.50
C LEU A 211 -16.34 17.79 5.07
N ILE A 212 -15.81 18.55 6.03
CA ILE A 212 -15.30 19.91 5.80
C ILE A 212 -14.20 19.96 4.73
N PRO A 213 -13.10 19.16 4.79
CA PRO A 213 -12.06 19.25 3.78
C PRO A 213 -12.58 18.86 2.41
N ALA A 214 -13.39 17.81 2.33
CA ALA A 214 -13.97 17.33 1.08
C ALA A 214 -14.91 18.37 0.45
N SER A 215 -15.75 19.03 1.25
CA SER A 215 -16.67 20.08 0.79
C SER A 215 -15.91 21.31 0.27
N ILE A 216 -14.90 21.78 1.01
CA ILE A 216 -14.08 22.94 0.60
C ILE A 216 -13.32 22.61 -0.68
N TRP A 217 -12.63 21.47 -0.75
CA TRP A 217 -11.87 21.09 -1.94
C TRP A 217 -12.75 20.80 -3.15
N TRP A 218 -13.94 20.24 -2.96
CA TRP A 218 -14.88 20.07 -4.06
C TRP A 218 -15.38 21.41 -4.61
N ALA A 219 -15.65 22.39 -3.75
CA ALA A 219 -16.00 23.75 -4.17
C ALA A 219 -14.86 24.41 -4.95
N ILE A 220 -13.63 24.31 -4.45
CA ILE A 220 -12.41 24.79 -5.14
C ILE A 220 -12.25 24.13 -6.51
N TRP A 221 -12.48 22.82 -6.61
CA TRP A 221 -12.37 22.09 -7.87
C TRP A 221 -13.38 22.57 -8.91
N LYS A 222 -14.64 22.78 -8.50
CA LYS A 222 -15.68 23.34 -9.37
C LYS A 222 -15.30 24.74 -9.84
N GLU A 223 -14.89 25.61 -8.94
CA GLU A 223 -14.48 26.99 -9.28
C GLU A 223 -13.29 27.00 -10.25
N ARG A 224 -12.25 26.20 -9.96
CA ARG A 224 -11.09 26.08 -10.83
C ARG A 224 -11.48 25.62 -12.24
N ASN A 225 -12.36 24.62 -12.35
CA ASN A 225 -12.81 24.11 -13.66
C ASN A 225 -13.68 25.12 -14.41
N SER A 226 -14.56 25.84 -13.70
CA SER A 226 -15.34 26.95 -14.25
C SER A 226 -14.43 28.00 -14.88
N ARG A 227 -13.36 28.43 -14.19
CA ARG A 227 -12.38 29.39 -14.75
C ARG A 227 -11.61 28.82 -15.94
N CYS A 228 -11.24 27.54 -15.86
CA CYS A 228 -10.44 26.88 -16.90
C CYS A 228 -11.23 26.64 -18.19
N PHE A 229 -12.51 26.28 -18.11
CA PHE A 229 -13.28 25.78 -19.27
C PHE A 229 -14.46 26.68 -19.67
N GLU A 230 -14.97 27.50 -18.76
CA GLU A 230 -16.16 28.33 -18.97
C GLU A 230 -15.85 29.84 -18.90
N SER A 231 -14.62 30.20 -18.50
CA SER A 231 -14.17 31.60 -18.29
C SER A 231 -15.06 32.40 -17.32
N ILE A 232 -15.73 31.72 -16.38
CA ILE A 232 -16.53 32.33 -15.32
C ILE A 232 -15.69 32.40 -14.05
N GLU A 233 -15.53 33.60 -13.49
CA GLU A 233 -14.81 33.87 -12.24
C GLU A 233 -15.75 34.29 -11.13
N ASN A 234 -15.85 33.50 -10.05
CA ASN A 234 -16.60 33.89 -8.87
C ASN A 234 -15.68 34.46 -7.78
N SER A 235 -16.21 35.41 -7.01
CA SER A 235 -15.57 35.83 -5.78
C SER A 235 -15.62 34.72 -4.73
N VAL A 236 -14.68 34.74 -3.79
CA VAL A 236 -14.62 33.78 -2.66
C VAL A 236 -15.96 33.69 -1.91
N GLN A 237 -16.68 34.82 -1.81
CA GLN A 237 -17.97 34.93 -1.12
C GLN A 237 -19.12 34.20 -1.84
N ASN A 238 -19.02 34.04 -3.16
CA ASN A 238 -20.04 33.38 -3.98
C ASN A 238 -19.73 31.89 -4.20
N CYS A 239 -18.59 31.39 -3.69
CA CYS A 239 -18.21 30.00 -3.79
C CYS A 239 -19.14 29.15 -2.92
N THR A 240 -20.14 28.50 -3.54
CA THR A 240 -21.16 27.72 -2.83
C THR A 240 -20.55 26.46 -2.20
N ILE A 241 -20.25 26.56 -0.90
CA ILE A 241 -19.97 25.41 -0.04
C ILE A 241 -21.33 24.89 0.42
N LEU A 242 -21.71 23.71 -0.09
CA LEU A 242 -22.97 23.02 0.23
C LEU A 242 -23.15 22.83 1.75
#